data_AF-A0AAP4FXA7-F1
#
_entry.id   AF-A0AAP4FXA7-F1
#
_cell.length_a   1.000
_cell.length_b   1.000
_cell.length_c   1.000
_cell.angle_alpha   90.00
_cell.angle_beta   90.00
_cell.angle_gamma   90.00
#
_symmetry.space_group_name_H-M   'P 1'
#
loop_
_entity.id
_entity.type
_entity.pdbx_description
1 polymer ?
#
loop_
_entity_poly.entity_id
_entity_poly.type
_entity_poly.pdbx_seq_one_letter_code
_entity_poly.pdbx_strand_id
1 'polypeptide(L)'
;MSTNKQALTAESARESGNILFIVAARIARREHFNPLHILCEIPQRVVSTRLVRDAVERTEENLMCEVDKIVRGHDHMAKKLKEAEGKLEAAERRTITVKLPADYHNADGSLNADMMNTCAVVGAFRAALAAAGITVKGE
;
A
#
# COMPACT_ATOMS: atom_id res chain seq x y z
N MET A 1 30.69 -16.79 -16.07
CA MET A 1 29.87 -16.28 -14.95
C MET A 1 28.41 -16.44 -15.33
N SER A 2 27.71 -17.41 -14.74
CA SER A 2 26.29 -17.64 -14.97
C SER A 2 25.52 -16.60 -14.15
N THR A 3 25.14 -15.48 -14.79
CA THR A 3 24.19 -14.55 -14.17
C THR A 3 22.89 -15.31 -14.01
N ASN A 4 22.51 -15.56 -12.75
CA ASN A 4 21.25 -16.17 -12.39
C ASN A 4 20.13 -15.31 -12.97
N LYS A 5 19.56 -15.79 -14.09
CA LYS A 5 18.41 -15.20 -14.78
C LYS A 5 17.16 -15.47 -13.95
N GLN A 6 17.06 -14.90 -12.76
CA GLN A 6 15.74 -14.50 -12.29
C GLN A 6 15.28 -13.43 -13.27
N ALA A 7 14.70 -13.91 -14.39
CA ALA A 7 14.00 -13.09 -15.33
C ALA A 7 13.06 -12.21 -14.49
N LEU A 8 13.02 -10.91 -14.76
CA LEU A 8 11.98 -10.05 -14.21
C LEU A 8 10.62 -10.58 -14.70
N THR A 9 10.11 -11.60 -14.03
CA THR A 9 8.81 -12.19 -14.28
C THR A 9 7.79 -11.41 -13.48
N ALA A 10 6.58 -11.29 -14.00
CA ALA A 10 5.50 -10.61 -13.30
C ALA A 10 5.19 -11.27 -11.93
N GLU A 11 5.44 -12.57 -11.80
CA GLU A 11 5.27 -13.34 -10.56
C GLU A 11 6.34 -12.99 -9.52
N SER A 12 7.63 -13.07 -9.86
CA SER A 12 8.71 -12.71 -8.93
C SER A 12 8.64 -11.25 -8.48
N ALA A 13 8.25 -10.36 -9.38
CA ALA A 13 8.04 -8.95 -9.05
C ALA A 13 6.87 -8.76 -8.08
N ARG A 14 5.75 -9.48 -8.26
CA ARG A 14 4.62 -9.48 -7.32
C ARG A 14 5.00 -10.02 -5.96
N GLU A 15 5.71 -11.15 -5.92
CA GLU A 15 6.16 -11.79 -4.68
C GLU A 15 7.14 -10.91 -3.89
N SER A 16 7.99 -10.15 -4.58
CA SER A 16 8.96 -9.26 -3.93
C SER A 16 8.31 -8.10 -3.17
N GLY A 17 7.07 -7.72 -3.52
CA GLY A 17 6.42 -6.50 -3.02
C GLY A 17 7.14 -5.19 -3.37
N ASN A 18 8.27 -5.26 -4.08
CA ASN A 18 9.08 -4.09 -4.39
C ASN A 18 8.55 -3.43 -5.67
N ILE A 19 8.04 -2.21 -5.50
CA ILE A 19 7.43 -1.43 -6.57
C ILE A 19 8.36 -1.23 -7.76
N LEU A 20 9.67 -1.09 -7.54
CA LEU A 20 10.64 -0.90 -8.62
C LEU A 20 10.78 -2.17 -9.48
N PHE A 21 10.74 -3.36 -8.86
CA PHE A 21 10.75 -4.62 -9.60
C PHE A 21 9.44 -4.84 -10.38
N ILE A 22 8.30 -4.44 -9.81
CA ILE A 22 6.99 -4.51 -10.50
C ILE A 22 6.96 -3.58 -11.71
N VAL A 23 7.44 -2.34 -11.55
CA VAL A 23 7.55 -1.35 -12.62
C VAL A 23 8.50 -1.84 -13.71
N ALA A 24 9.69 -2.31 -13.34
CA ALA A 24 10.67 -2.81 -14.29
C ALA A 24 10.16 -4.04 -15.06
N ALA A 25 9.48 -4.99 -14.40
CA ALA A 25 8.89 -6.15 -15.06
C ALA A 25 7.76 -5.75 -16.02
N ARG A 26 7.01 -4.71 -15.68
CA ARG A 26 5.93 -4.18 -16.52
C ARG A 26 6.47 -3.51 -17.78
N ILE A 27 7.53 -2.71 -17.66
CA ILE A 27 8.18 -2.01 -18.78
C ILE A 27 8.94 -3.00 -19.67
N ALA A 28 9.61 -4.00 -19.08
CA ALA A 28 10.40 -5.00 -19.78
C ALA A 28 9.58 -6.00 -20.61
N ARG A 29 8.24 -5.91 -20.62
CA ARG A 29 7.41 -6.79 -21.45
C ARG A 29 7.75 -6.59 -22.93
N ARG A 30 8.02 -7.73 -23.60
CA ARG A 30 8.35 -7.78 -25.03
C ARG A 30 7.32 -7.11 -25.93
N GLU A 31 6.05 -7.10 -25.53
CA GLU A 31 4.94 -6.52 -26.29
C GLU A 31 5.17 -5.03 -26.64
N HIS A 32 5.79 -4.25 -25.74
CA HIS A 32 6.05 -2.83 -26.01
C HIS A 32 7.11 -2.62 -27.09
N PHE A 33 8.06 -3.57 -27.19
CA PHE A 33 9.17 -3.56 -28.15
C PHE A 33 8.84 -4.29 -29.45
N ASN A 34 7.59 -4.73 -29.62
CA ASN A 34 7.17 -5.49 -30.80
C ASN A 34 7.47 -4.77 -32.14
N PRO A 35 7.32 -3.43 -32.27
CA PRO A 35 7.70 -2.73 -33.50
C PRO A 35 9.18 -2.92 -33.86
N LEU A 36 10.08 -2.92 -32.87
CA LEU A 36 11.50 -3.17 -33.09
C LEU A 36 11.78 -4.65 -33.36
N HIS A 37 11.09 -5.57 -32.68
CA HIS A 37 11.25 -7.01 -32.89
C HIS A 37 10.91 -7.41 -34.33
N ILE A 38 9.84 -6.85 -34.89
CA ILE A 38 9.44 -7.08 -36.28
C ILE A 38 10.55 -6.65 -37.24
N LEU A 39 11.23 -5.53 -37.00
CA LEU A 39 12.35 -5.10 -37.84
C LEU A 39 13.51 -6.10 -37.83
N CYS A 40 13.77 -6.74 -36.70
CA CYS A 40 14.82 -7.75 -36.57
C CYS A 40 14.50 -9.06 -37.32
N GLU A 41 13.22 -9.33 -37.60
CA GLU A 41 12.78 -10.52 -38.33
C GLU A 41 12.78 -10.32 -39.86
N ILE A 42 13.01 -9.09 -40.33
CA ILE A 42 13.06 -8.80 -41.77
C ILE A 42 14.32 -9.46 -42.36
N PRO A 43 14.20 -10.28 -43.42
CA PRO A 43 15.34 -10.99 -44.04
C PRO A 43 16.33 -10.07 -44.78
N GLN A 44 16.08 -8.76 -44.81
CA GLN A 44 16.89 -7.78 -45.51
C GLN A 44 18.13 -7.41 -44.69
N ARG A 45 19.30 -7.40 -45.34
CA ARG A 45 20.58 -7.00 -44.72
C ARG A 45 20.68 -5.51 -44.41
N VAL A 46 19.85 -4.68 -45.05
CA VAL A 46 19.84 -3.22 -44.89
C VAL A 46 18.41 -2.78 -44.68
N VAL A 47 18.12 -2.25 -43.50
CA VAL A 47 16.82 -1.66 -43.15
C VAL A 47 16.92 -0.15 -43.36
N SER A 48 15.90 0.46 -43.97
CA SER A 48 15.90 1.91 -44.18
C SER A 48 15.87 2.65 -42.83
N THR A 49 16.54 3.78 -42.75
CA THR A 49 16.54 4.64 -41.55
C THR A 49 15.14 5.13 -41.19
N ARG A 50 14.26 5.31 -42.18
CA ARG A 50 12.85 5.68 -41.96
C ARG A 50 12.11 4.58 -41.19
N LEU A 51 12.23 3.32 -41.62
CA LEU A 51 11.59 2.19 -40.94
C LEU A 51 12.09 2.02 -39.51
N VAL A 52 13.40 2.18 -39.28
CA VAL A 52 13.98 2.15 -37.92
C VAL A 52 13.39 3.25 -37.07
N ARG A 53 13.36 4.49 -37.57
CA ARG A 53 12.80 5.63 -36.83
C ARG A 53 11.33 5.39 -36.49
N ASP A 54 10.51 4.99 -37.46
CA ASP A 54 9.08 4.76 -37.25
C ASP A 54 8.82 3.64 -36.21
N ALA A 55 9.66 2.60 -36.15
CA ALA A 55 9.55 1.55 -35.14
C ALA A 55 10.01 2.01 -33.74
N VAL A 56 11.03 2.88 -33.68
CA VAL A 56 11.46 3.51 -32.43
C VAL A 56 10.36 4.41 -31.89
N GLU A 57 9.80 5.29 -32.72
CA GLU A 57 8.71 6.20 -32.33
C GLU A 57 7.50 5.42 -31.79
N ARG A 58 7.07 4.35 -32.47
CA ARG A 58 5.98 3.49 -31.97
C ARG A 58 6.32 2.77 -30.66
N THR A 59 7.56 2.36 -30.48
CA THR A 59 8.01 1.72 -29.23
C THR A 59 8.02 2.73 -28.10
N GLU A 60 8.47 3.96 -28.36
CA GLU A 60 8.43 5.07 -27.41
C GLU A 60 7.00 5.40 -27.00
N GLU A 61 6.07 5.53 -27.95
CA GLU A 61 4.64 5.76 -27.66
C GLU A 61 4.05 4.66 -26.76
N ASN A 62 4.36 3.39 -27.04
CA ASN A 62 3.92 2.26 -26.22
C ASN A 62 4.46 2.34 -24.79
N LEU A 63 5.76 2.65 -24.64
CA LEU A 63 6.40 2.78 -23.34
C LEU A 63 5.84 3.96 -22.55
N MET A 64 5.64 5.10 -23.21
CA MET A 64 5.05 6.29 -22.60
C MET A 64 3.62 6.04 -22.10
N CYS A 65 2.82 5.28 -22.87
CA CYS A 65 1.49 4.87 -22.44
C CYS A 65 1.52 4.01 -21.16
N GLU A 66 2.47 3.08 -21.04
CA GLU A 66 2.62 2.28 -19.81
C GLU A 66 3.13 3.10 -18.64
N VAL A 67 4.08 4.02 -18.86
CA VAL A 67 4.56 4.94 -17.81
C VAL A 67 3.38 5.75 -17.26
N ASP A 68 2.53 6.30 -18.13
CA ASP A 68 1.35 7.06 -17.74
C ASP A 68 0.33 6.21 -16.94
N LYS A 69 0.11 4.95 -17.32
CA LYS A 69 -0.71 4.01 -16.52
C LYS A 69 -0.10 3.73 -15.14
N ILE A 70 1.22 3.58 -15.07
CA ILE A 70 1.93 3.34 -13.80
C ILE A 70 1.81 4.54 -12.88
N VAL A 71 2.06 5.76 -13.39
CA VAL A 71 1.95 7.01 -12.63
C VAL A 71 0.55 7.19 -12.10
N ARG A 72 -0.48 7.06 -12.95
CA ARG A 72 -1.89 7.15 -12.49
C ARG A 72 -2.25 6.11 -11.44
N GLY A 73 -1.77 4.88 -11.60
CA GLY A 73 -1.97 3.82 -10.62
C GLY A 73 -1.33 4.15 -9.27
N HIS A 74 -0.11 4.70 -9.29
CA HIS A 74 0.60 5.16 -8.10
C HIS A 74 -0.16 6.29 -7.39
N ASP A 75 -0.59 7.32 -8.11
CA ASP A 75 -1.32 8.46 -7.54
C ASP A 75 -2.62 8.02 -6.88
N HIS A 76 -3.33 7.07 -7.49
CA HIS A 76 -4.54 6.49 -6.91
C HIS A 76 -4.25 5.71 -5.61
N MET A 77 -3.16 4.94 -5.57
CA MET A 77 -2.75 4.22 -4.36
C MET A 77 -2.30 5.19 -3.26
N ALA A 78 -1.55 6.23 -3.60
CA ALA A 78 -1.12 7.26 -2.66
C ALA A 78 -2.32 8.00 -2.04
N LYS A 79 -3.35 8.31 -2.86
CA LYS A 79 -4.60 8.88 -2.36
C LYS A 79 -5.30 7.95 -1.37
N LYS A 80 -5.44 6.67 -1.71
CA LYS A 80 -6.05 5.66 -0.82
C LYS A 80 -5.27 5.48 0.48
N LEU A 81 -3.95 5.50 0.43
CA LEU A 81 -3.10 5.42 1.62
C LEU A 81 -3.38 6.60 2.55
N LYS A 82 -3.39 7.82 2.01
CA LYS A 82 -3.70 9.03 2.77
C LYS A 82 -5.10 9.00 3.39
N GLU A 83 -6.10 8.49 2.67
CA GLU A 83 -7.45 8.31 3.21
C GLU A 83 -7.50 7.26 4.33
N ALA A 84 -6.73 6.18 4.22
CA ALA A 84 -6.64 5.15 5.24
C ALA A 84 -5.90 5.65 6.49
N GLU A 85 -4.79 6.36 6.31
CA GLU A 85 -4.05 7.03 7.39
C GLU A 85 -4.95 8.03 8.14
N GLY A 86 -5.70 8.86 7.42
CA GLY A 86 -6.65 9.77 8.06
C GLY A 86 -7.76 9.06 8.86
N LYS A 87 -8.24 7.91 8.39
CA LYS A 87 -9.19 7.08 9.15
C LYS A 87 -8.54 6.44 10.37
N LEU A 88 -7.28 6.02 10.27
CA LEU A 88 -6.50 5.47 11.37
C LEU A 88 -6.30 6.55 12.45
N GLU A 89 -5.83 7.74 12.09
CA GLU A 89 -5.68 8.86 13.02
C GLU A 89 -7.01 9.23 13.68
N ALA A 90 -8.09 9.27 12.90
CA ALA A 90 -9.42 9.54 13.42
C ALA A 90 -9.94 8.42 14.34
N ALA A 91 -9.48 7.18 14.18
CA ALA A 91 -9.78 6.07 15.09
C ALA A 91 -8.92 6.11 16.35
N GLU A 92 -7.62 6.40 16.22
CA GLU A 92 -6.67 6.53 17.32
C GLU A 92 -7.01 7.70 18.26
N ARG A 93 -7.59 8.79 17.73
CA ARG A 93 -8.05 9.94 18.53
C ARG A 93 -9.39 9.72 19.22
N ARG A 94 -10.08 8.59 19.03
CA ARG A 94 -11.35 8.31 19.72
C ARG A 94 -11.07 7.99 21.19
N THR A 95 -11.15 9.00 22.03
CA THR A 95 -11.25 8.84 23.47
C THR A 95 -12.73 8.63 23.86
N ILE A 96 -13.00 7.63 24.70
CA ILE A 96 -14.33 7.40 25.25
C ILE A 96 -14.32 7.88 26.70
N THR A 97 -15.03 8.97 26.98
CA THR A 97 -15.24 9.47 28.34
C THR A 97 -16.52 8.86 28.90
N VAL A 98 -16.42 8.15 30.03
CA VAL A 98 -17.58 7.57 30.73
C VAL A 98 -17.79 8.29 32.05
N LYS A 99 -19.02 8.75 32.29
CA LYS A 99 -19.43 9.25 33.61
C LYS A 99 -19.67 8.06 34.53
N LEU A 100 -18.87 7.97 35.59
CA LEU A 100 -19.11 7.00 36.66
C LEU A 100 -20.22 7.52 37.59
N PRO A 101 -21.12 6.64 38.09
CA PRO A 101 -22.09 6.99 39.11
C PRO A 101 -21.47 7.60 40.38
N ALA A 102 -22.27 8.35 41.15
CA ALA A 102 -21.80 9.03 42.36
C ALA A 102 -21.23 8.05 43.40
N ASP A 103 -21.75 6.82 43.44
CA ASP A 103 -21.32 5.74 44.34
C ASP A 103 -19.85 5.31 44.14
N TYR A 104 -19.22 5.72 43.04
CA TYR A 104 -17.81 5.45 42.72
C TYR A 104 -16.86 6.60 43.10
N HIS A 105 -17.39 7.68 43.64
CA HIS A 105 -16.61 8.82 44.12
C HIS A 105 -16.61 8.85 45.65
N ASN A 106 -15.46 9.19 46.22
CA ASN A 106 -15.31 9.47 47.65
C ASN A 106 -16.08 10.76 48.01
N ALA A 107 -16.25 11.01 49.31
CA ALA A 107 -16.93 12.22 49.80
C ALA A 107 -16.23 13.53 49.40
N ASP A 108 -14.94 13.49 49.07
CA ASP A 108 -14.14 14.60 48.56
C ASP A 108 -14.21 14.76 47.01
N GLY A 109 -14.98 13.91 46.33
CA GLY A 109 -15.13 13.89 44.88
C GLY A 109 -14.02 13.16 44.11
N SER A 110 -13.02 12.59 44.80
CA SER A 110 -11.99 11.76 44.17
C SER A 110 -12.52 10.37 43.80
N LEU A 111 -11.88 9.71 42.83
CA LEU A 111 -12.22 8.34 42.43
C LEU A 111 -11.78 7.36 43.52
N ASN A 112 -12.65 6.43 43.91
CA ASN A 112 -12.32 5.46 44.96
C ASN A 112 -11.15 4.53 44.50
N ALA A 113 -10.03 4.53 45.23
CA ALA A 113 -8.82 3.79 44.88
C ALA A 113 -8.98 2.27 44.94
N ASP A 114 -9.91 1.75 45.77
CA ASP A 114 -10.19 0.31 45.89
C ASP A 114 -10.91 -0.26 44.64
N MET A 115 -11.40 0.62 43.77
CA MET A 115 -12.13 0.26 42.55
C MET A 115 -11.24 -0.45 41.50
N MET A 116 -9.92 -0.21 41.52
CA MET A 116 -8.96 -0.85 40.61
C MET A 116 -8.78 -2.36 40.86
N ASN A 117 -9.08 -2.84 42.07
CA ASN A 117 -8.80 -4.22 42.49
C ASN A 117 -10.03 -5.11 42.73
N THR A 118 -11.25 -4.56 42.87
CA THR A 118 -12.40 -5.35 43.38
C THR A 118 -13.68 -5.33 42.54
N CYS A 119 -13.81 -4.47 41.53
CA CYS A 119 -15.09 -4.32 40.84
C CYS A 119 -15.21 -5.20 39.58
N ALA A 120 -16.09 -6.20 39.63
CA ALA A 120 -16.46 -7.03 38.47
C ALA A 120 -16.95 -6.20 37.26
N VAL A 121 -17.51 -5.01 37.51
CA VAL A 121 -17.95 -4.06 36.48
C VAL A 121 -16.75 -3.44 35.73
N VAL A 122 -15.64 -3.16 36.42
CA VAL A 122 -14.40 -2.68 35.77
C VAL A 122 -13.77 -3.80 34.94
N GLY A 123 -13.83 -5.05 35.41
CA GLY A 123 -13.42 -6.23 34.65
C GLY A 123 -14.24 -6.43 33.38
N ALA A 124 -15.58 -6.38 33.48
CA ALA A 124 -16.49 -6.49 32.34
C ALA A 124 -16.35 -5.31 31.36
N PHE A 125 -16.15 -4.10 31.87
CA PHE A 125 -15.93 -2.91 31.04
C PHE A 125 -14.58 -2.97 30.31
N ARG A 126 -13.49 -3.40 30.97
CA ARG A 126 -12.20 -3.67 30.31
C ARG A 126 -12.31 -4.80 29.29
N ALA A 127 -13.04 -5.88 29.60
CA ALA A 127 -13.26 -6.97 28.66
C ALA A 127 -14.04 -6.50 27.42
N ALA A 128 -15.06 -5.67 27.60
CA ALA A 128 -15.83 -5.08 26.50
C ALA A 128 -15.00 -4.11 25.66
N LEU A 129 -14.16 -3.28 26.29
CA LEU A 129 -13.24 -2.37 25.59
C LEU A 129 -12.14 -3.14 24.84
N ALA A 130 -11.58 -4.19 25.44
CA ALA A 130 -10.62 -5.08 24.79
C ALA A 130 -11.25 -5.84 23.61
N ALA A 131 -12.49 -6.35 23.77
CA ALA A 131 -13.25 -6.97 22.69
C ALA A 131 -13.57 -5.99 21.55
N ALA A 132 -13.67 -4.69 21.85
CA ALA A 132 -13.83 -3.62 20.87
C ALA A 132 -12.48 -3.08 20.32
N GLY A 133 -11.34 -3.61 20.75
CA GLY A 133 -10.00 -3.20 20.31
C GLY A 133 -9.50 -1.88 20.89
N ILE A 134 -10.09 -1.40 21.99
CA ILE A 134 -9.79 -0.12 22.61
C ILE A 134 -8.83 -0.32 23.79
N THR A 135 -7.63 0.28 23.71
CA THR A 135 -6.63 0.21 24.78
C THR A 135 -6.89 1.30 25.82
N VAL A 136 -7.11 0.90 27.07
CA VAL A 136 -7.23 1.83 28.21
C VAL A 136 -5.85 1.98 28.86
N LYS A 137 -5.25 3.17 28.79
CA LYS A 137 -4.08 3.53 29.60
C LYS A 137 -4.58 4.24 30.86
N GLY A 138 -4.18 3.76 32.03
CA GLY A 138 -4.28 4.55 33.25
C GLY A 138 -3.21 5.63 33.23
N GLU A 139 -3.55 6.82 33.70
CA GLU A 139 -2.56 7.83 34.12
C GLU A 139 -1.94 7.43 35.47
#